data_AF-A0A3C0HBB1-F1
#
_entry.id   AF-A0A3C0HBB1-F1
#
_cell.length_a   1.000
_cell.length_b   1.000
_cell.length_c   1.000
_cell.angle_alpha   90.00
_cell.angle_beta   90.00
_cell.angle_gamma   90.00
#
_symmetry.space_group_name_H-M   'P 1'
#
loop_
_entity.id
_entity.type
_entity.pdbx_description
1 polymer ?
#
loop_
_entity_poly.entity_id
_entity_poly.type
_entity_poly.pdbx_seq_one_letter_code
_entity_poly.pdbx_strand_id
1 'polypeptide(L)'
;MSFANLKTNRANDIASLVSAAESVGGGEKKSYADERFWKPTVDKAGNGYAVLRFLPAPTGEDLPWVRYWDHGFKGPTGMWYIENSLTSIGQPDPVGEMNSVLWNTGRDEDKATARDRKRRLHYVTNIMVVSDPSNPSNEGKVFLYKFGKKIFDKIMDVMQPQFQDEKPVNPFDFWEGADFKLKIRQVEGYRNYDKSEFASASGLHEGDDEKLESVYNRLHSLSDFLDPKNYKSYAELSAKLSKVLGEAGVALTTAEAVTLDETAPSPSFPTESAPASQQSNVAPSSDSDDDTMSYFAKLAQEG
;
A
#
# COMPACT_ATOMS: atom_id res chain seq x y z
N MET A 1 40.60 -33.27 -30.53
CA MET A 1 40.74 -33.38 -29.06
C MET A 1 41.06 -34.82 -28.71
N SER A 2 42.25 -35.13 -28.17
CA SER A 2 42.68 -36.52 -27.93
C SER A 2 42.27 -37.03 -26.55
N PHE A 3 42.13 -38.36 -26.44
CA PHE A 3 41.71 -39.12 -25.25
C PHE A 3 42.60 -38.90 -24.01
N ALA A 4 43.81 -38.35 -24.19
CA ALA A 4 44.71 -37.97 -23.09
C ALA A 4 44.20 -36.77 -22.28
N ASN A 5 43.36 -35.90 -22.86
CA ASN A 5 42.78 -34.74 -22.16
C ASN A 5 41.61 -35.11 -21.22
N LEU A 6 41.12 -36.36 -21.25
CA LEU A 6 39.99 -36.82 -20.42
C LEU A 6 40.41 -37.38 -19.06
N LYS A 7 41.71 -37.58 -18.81
CA LYS A 7 42.20 -38.15 -17.53
C LYS A 7 42.64 -37.08 -16.53
N THR A 8 43.10 -35.94 -17.02
CA THR A 8 43.53 -34.79 -16.19
C THR A 8 42.35 -33.94 -15.72
N ASN A 9 41.24 -33.93 -16.47
CA ASN A 9 40.06 -33.11 -16.17
C ASN A 9 39.07 -33.73 -15.18
N ARG A 10 39.23 -35.01 -14.80
CA ARG A 10 38.26 -35.69 -13.93
C ARG A 10 38.17 -35.11 -12.51
N ALA A 11 39.26 -34.52 -12.00
CA ALA A 11 39.27 -33.85 -10.69
C ALA A 11 38.74 -32.40 -10.78
N ASN A 12 39.01 -31.70 -11.89
CA ASN A 12 38.49 -30.36 -12.14
C ASN A 12 37.00 -30.38 -12.49
N ASP A 13 36.50 -31.45 -13.12
CA ASP A 13 35.08 -31.60 -13.43
C ASP A 13 34.26 -31.81 -12.16
N ILE A 14 34.73 -32.59 -11.17
CA ILE A 14 34.01 -32.76 -9.90
C ILE A 14 34.03 -31.46 -9.08
N ALA A 15 35.17 -30.76 -9.02
CA ALA A 15 35.22 -29.45 -8.36
C ALA A 15 34.33 -28.42 -9.06
N SER A 16 34.26 -28.43 -10.39
CA SER A 16 33.37 -27.56 -11.16
C SER A 16 31.90 -27.95 -11.03
N LEU A 17 31.59 -29.24 -10.89
CA LEU A 17 30.23 -29.75 -10.68
C LEU A 17 29.75 -29.55 -9.24
N VAL A 18 30.63 -29.62 -8.24
CA VAL A 18 30.34 -29.26 -6.84
C VAL A 18 30.17 -27.75 -6.72
N SER A 19 31.03 -26.95 -7.37
CA SER A 19 30.85 -25.50 -7.51
C SER A 19 29.56 -25.14 -8.25
N ALA A 20 29.20 -25.88 -9.30
CA ALA A 20 27.93 -25.71 -10.01
C ALA A 20 26.73 -26.13 -9.15
N ALA A 21 26.85 -27.18 -8.33
CA ALA A 21 25.81 -27.61 -7.39
C ALA A 21 25.66 -26.64 -6.20
N GLU A 22 26.76 -26.06 -5.71
CA GLU A 22 26.77 -25.01 -4.67
C GLU A 22 26.22 -23.69 -5.19
N SER A 23 26.47 -23.33 -6.46
CA SER A 23 25.87 -22.14 -7.10
C SER A 23 24.40 -22.34 -7.52
N VAL A 24 23.94 -23.58 -7.69
CA VAL A 24 22.51 -23.91 -7.84
C VAL A 24 21.78 -23.95 -6.48
N GLY A 25 22.47 -24.31 -5.39
CA GLY A 25 21.93 -24.35 -4.03
C GLY A 25 22.08 -23.06 -3.21
N GLY A 26 22.91 -22.13 -3.67
CA GLY A 26 23.25 -20.88 -3.00
C GLY A 26 23.10 -19.69 -3.93
N GLY A 27 21.94 -19.54 -4.56
CA GLY A 27 21.63 -18.31 -5.29
C GLY A 27 21.82 -17.12 -4.34
N GLU A 28 22.80 -16.27 -4.63
CA GLU A 28 22.87 -14.92 -4.07
C GLU A 28 21.46 -14.36 -4.19
N LYS A 29 20.81 -14.13 -3.04
CA LYS A 29 19.62 -13.30 -3.00
C LYS A 29 20.09 -11.94 -3.47
N LYS A 30 19.99 -11.68 -4.79
CA LYS A 30 20.06 -10.33 -5.35
C LYS A 30 18.97 -9.56 -4.63
N SER A 31 19.37 -8.90 -3.55
CA SER A 31 18.53 -7.99 -2.82
C SER A 31 18.35 -6.83 -3.77
N TYR A 32 17.24 -6.83 -4.51
CA TYR A 32 16.73 -5.67 -5.23
C TYR A 32 16.21 -4.66 -4.20
N ALA A 33 17.06 -4.30 -3.24
CA ALA A 33 16.76 -3.31 -2.22
C ALA A 33 16.98 -1.96 -2.89
N ASP A 34 15.89 -1.23 -3.06
CA ASP A 34 15.94 0.16 -3.47
C ASP A 34 16.68 0.96 -2.39
N GLU A 35 17.89 1.41 -2.71
CA GLU A 35 18.79 2.13 -1.80
C GLU A 35 18.25 3.51 -1.39
N ARG A 36 17.23 4.02 -2.09
CA ARG A 36 16.53 5.25 -1.73
C ARG A 36 15.75 5.10 -0.43
N PHE A 37 15.39 3.88 -0.03
CA PHE A 37 14.59 3.65 1.16
C PHE A 37 15.43 3.50 2.42
N TRP A 38 15.22 4.41 3.37
CA TRP A 38 15.69 4.20 4.73
C TRP A 38 14.78 3.19 5.44
N LYS A 39 15.41 2.29 6.19
CA LYS A 39 14.73 1.32 7.05
C LYS A 39 15.31 1.41 8.46
N PRO A 40 14.46 1.42 9.50
CA PRO A 40 14.96 1.44 10.86
C PRO A 40 15.70 0.15 11.17
N THR A 41 16.90 0.31 11.71
CA THR A 41 17.66 -0.79 12.29
C THR A 41 17.09 -1.10 13.67
N VAL A 42 16.99 -2.38 14.00
CA VAL A 42 16.54 -2.85 15.32
C VAL A 42 17.60 -3.72 15.96
N ASP A 43 17.69 -3.67 17.28
CA ASP A 43 18.55 -4.54 18.07
C ASP A 43 18.03 -5.99 18.11
N LYS A 44 18.78 -6.87 18.78
CA LYS A 44 18.40 -8.28 18.96
C LYS A 44 17.08 -8.47 19.71
N ALA A 45 16.68 -7.49 20.51
CA ALA A 45 15.42 -7.49 21.25
C ALA A 45 14.27 -6.83 20.45
N GLY A 46 14.51 -6.45 19.19
CA GLY A 46 13.53 -5.81 18.31
C GLY A 46 13.25 -4.35 18.63
N ASN A 47 14.07 -3.70 19.47
CA ASN A 47 13.95 -2.28 19.78
C ASN A 47 14.78 -1.46 18.80
N GLY A 48 14.30 -0.28 18.45
CA GLY A 48 14.99 0.64 17.54
C GLY A 48 14.74 2.08 17.95
N TYR A 49 15.71 2.93 17.64
CA TYR A 49 15.61 4.37 17.88
C TYR A 49 16.24 5.14 16.73
N ALA A 50 15.53 6.12 16.22
CA ALA A 50 16.03 7.09 15.26
C ALA A 50 15.29 8.42 15.41
N VAL A 51 15.91 9.51 15.01
CA VAL A 51 15.30 10.84 14.90
C VAL A 51 15.27 11.21 13.44
N LEU A 52 14.06 11.46 12.92
CA LEU A 52 13.80 11.71 11.51
C LEU A 52 13.14 13.07 11.37
N ARG A 53 13.47 13.81 10.32
CA ARG A 53 12.75 15.02 9.92
C ARG A 53 11.91 14.69 8.69
N PHE A 54 10.61 14.90 8.76
CA PHE A 54 9.76 14.80 7.58
C PHE A 54 9.99 16.02 6.68
N LEU A 55 10.03 15.80 5.37
CA LEU A 55 10.39 16.83 4.39
C LEU A 55 9.19 17.23 3.53
N PRO A 56 9.14 18.47 3.02
CA PRO A 56 8.00 18.97 2.26
C PRO A 56 7.85 18.26 0.91
N ALA A 57 6.76 18.60 0.21
CA ALA A 57 6.47 18.04 -1.10
C ALA A 57 7.59 18.38 -2.10
N PRO A 58 8.05 17.40 -2.88
CA PRO A 58 9.02 17.67 -3.95
C PRO A 58 8.37 18.52 -5.05
N THR A 59 9.19 19.10 -5.91
CA THR A 59 8.72 19.99 -6.98
C THR A 59 7.72 19.29 -7.90
N GLY A 60 6.56 19.93 -8.11
CA GLY A 60 5.50 19.42 -8.99
C GLY A 60 4.53 18.43 -8.32
N GLU A 61 4.65 18.20 -7.02
CA GLU A 61 3.73 17.36 -6.24
C GLU A 61 3.01 18.19 -5.17
N ASP A 62 1.71 17.97 -4.99
CA ASP A 62 0.89 18.75 -4.05
C ASP A 62 1.01 18.26 -2.61
N LEU A 63 1.34 16.98 -2.41
CA LEU A 63 1.34 16.33 -1.12
C LEU A 63 2.75 15.84 -0.76
N PRO A 64 3.19 15.98 0.51
CA PRO A 64 4.50 15.50 0.94
C PRO A 64 4.55 13.98 1.16
N TRP A 65 3.40 13.29 1.01
CA TRP A 65 3.32 11.84 1.07
C TRP A 65 2.50 11.27 -0.07
N VAL A 66 2.78 10.02 -0.39
CA VAL A 66 1.97 9.19 -1.29
C VAL A 66 1.38 8.01 -0.52
N ARG A 67 0.17 7.62 -0.89
CA ARG A 67 -0.54 6.49 -0.31
C ARG A 67 -0.76 5.41 -1.37
N TYR A 68 -0.34 4.19 -1.08
CA TYR A 68 -0.64 3.04 -1.93
C TYR A 68 -0.91 1.79 -1.10
N TRP A 69 -1.41 0.76 -1.77
CA TRP A 69 -1.68 -0.54 -1.18
C TRP A 69 -0.90 -1.64 -1.89
N ASP A 70 -0.52 -2.66 -1.15
CA ASP A 70 0.03 -3.90 -1.71
C ASP A 70 -0.68 -5.11 -1.10
N HIS A 71 -0.51 -6.27 -1.72
CA HIS A 71 -0.85 -7.56 -1.14
C HIS A 71 0.43 -8.33 -0.86
N GLY A 72 0.44 -9.08 0.24
CA GLY A 72 1.61 -9.84 0.67
C GLY A 72 1.21 -11.06 1.49
N PHE A 73 0.98 -12.18 0.82
CA PHE A 73 0.58 -13.43 1.48
C PHE A 73 1.24 -14.65 0.83
N LYS A 74 1.29 -15.76 1.57
CA LYS A 74 1.80 -17.04 1.09
C LYS A 74 0.61 -17.95 0.77
N GLY A 75 0.55 -18.43 -0.47
CA GLY A 75 -0.50 -19.36 -0.90
C GLY A 75 -0.27 -20.79 -0.40
N PRO A 76 -1.28 -21.67 -0.54
CA PRO A 76 -1.20 -23.08 -0.15
C PRO A 76 -0.13 -23.86 -0.93
N THR A 77 0.22 -23.41 -2.14
CA THR A 77 1.33 -23.95 -2.95
C THR A 77 2.71 -23.66 -2.35
N GLY A 78 2.78 -22.81 -1.32
CA GLY A 78 4.02 -22.32 -0.75
C GLY A 78 4.61 -21.10 -1.48
N MET A 79 4.04 -20.69 -2.62
CA MET A 79 4.45 -19.49 -3.35
C MET A 79 3.94 -18.21 -2.67
N TRP A 80 4.69 -17.11 -2.82
CA TRP A 80 4.31 -15.80 -2.30
C TRP A 80 3.65 -14.94 -3.37
N TYR A 81 2.55 -14.30 -3.01
CA TYR A 81 1.97 -13.18 -3.73
C TYR A 81 2.39 -11.88 -3.04
N ILE A 82 3.31 -11.14 -3.66
CA ILE A 82 3.77 -9.82 -3.19
C ILE A 82 3.69 -8.89 -4.39
N GLU A 83 2.64 -8.08 -4.47
CA GLU A 83 2.36 -7.19 -5.61
C GLU A 83 1.64 -5.92 -5.16
N ASN A 84 1.86 -4.81 -5.86
CA ASN A 84 1.09 -3.58 -5.66
C ASN A 84 -0.38 -3.79 -6.06
N SER A 85 -1.29 -3.23 -5.28
CA SER A 85 -2.74 -3.33 -5.55
C SER A 85 -3.17 -2.26 -6.55
N LEU A 86 -3.92 -2.68 -7.58
CA LEU A 86 -4.50 -1.79 -8.58
C LEU A 86 -5.47 -0.76 -7.99
N THR A 87 -6.01 -1.05 -6.80
CA THR A 87 -6.85 -0.10 -6.04
C THR A 87 -6.11 1.20 -5.67
N SER A 88 -4.77 1.18 -5.66
CA SER A 88 -3.95 2.39 -5.45
C SER A 88 -4.12 3.44 -6.54
N ILE A 89 -4.38 2.99 -7.77
CA ILE A 89 -4.61 3.83 -8.94
C ILE A 89 -6.09 3.85 -9.35
N GLY A 90 -6.99 3.45 -8.44
CA GLY A 90 -8.44 3.46 -8.66
C GLY A 90 -8.96 2.37 -9.60
N GLN A 91 -8.16 1.35 -9.89
CA GLN A 91 -8.54 0.23 -10.77
C GLN A 91 -9.01 -1.00 -9.97
N PRO A 92 -9.83 -1.89 -10.58
CA PRO A 92 -10.22 -3.15 -9.97
C PRO A 92 -9.01 -4.06 -9.71
N ASP A 93 -9.02 -4.78 -8.59
CA ASP A 93 -7.93 -5.65 -8.17
C ASP A 93 -8.44 -7.09 -7.95
N PRO A 94 -7.82 -8.10 -8.58
CA PRO A 94 -8.34 -9.48 -8.55
C PRO A 94 -8.31 -10.09 -7.14
N VAL A 95 -7.36 -9.70 -6.28
CA VAL A 95 -7.32 -10.17 -4.89
C VAL A 95 -8.43 -9.50 -4.08
N GLY A 96 -8.68 -8.21 -4.33
CA GLY A 96 -9.77 -7.46 -3.69
C GLY A 96 -11.15 -8.04 -4.01
N GLU A 97 -11.40 -8.40 -5.27
CA GLU A 97 -12.65 -9.01 -5.73
C GLU A 97 -12.86 -10.39 -5.09
N MET A 98 -11.87 -11.27 -5.18
CA MET A 98 -11.93 -12.60 -4.59
C MET A 98 -12.11 -12.56 -3.06
N ASN A 99 -11.41 -11.65 -2.38
CA ASN A 99 -11.57 -11.48 -0.93
C ASN A 99 -12.97 -10.98 -0.55
N SER A 100 -13.60 -10.17 -1.41
CA SER A 100 -14.97 -9.70 -1.18
C SER A 100 -15.97 -10.87 -1.28
N VAL A 101 -15.78 -11.77 -2.24
CA VAL A 101 -16.56 -13.01 -2.35
C VAL A 101 -16.40 -13.87 -1.09
N LEU A 102 -15.16 -14.13 -0.66
CA LEU A 102 -14.85 -14.90 0.54
C LEU A 102 -15.49 -14.29 1.80
N TRP A 103 -15.41 -12.96 1.96
CA TRP A 103 -15.98 -12.27 3.10
C TRP A 103 -17.50 -12.39 3.16
N ASN A 104 -18.16 -12.33 2.01
CA ASN A 104 -19.62 -12.37 1.88
C ASN A 104 -20.21 -13.78 2.04
N THR A 105 -19.41 -14.85 2.01
CA THR A 105 -19.87 -16.21 2.35
C THR A 105 -20.39 -16.33 3.78
N GLY A 106 -19.94 -15.42 4.67
CA GLY A 106 -20.26 -15.45 6.09
C GLY A 106 -19.45 -16.47 6.90
N ARG A 107 -18.76 -17.42 6.26
CA ARG A 107 -17.99 -18.48 6.94
C ARG A 107 -16.73 -17.93 7.60
N ASP A 108 -16.43 -18.39 8.79
CA ASP A 108 -15.28 -17.88 9.55
C ASP A 108 -13.94 -18.24 8.91
N GLU A 109 -13.84 -19.42 8.28
CA GLU A 109 -12.65 -19.86 7.54
C GLU A 109 -12.36 -18.97 6.32
N ASP A 110 -13.41 -18.60 5.57
CA ASP A 110 -13.28 -17.73 4.39
C ASP A 110 -12.92 -16.30 4.80
N LYS A 111 -13.51 -15.81 5.90
CA LYS A 111 -13.14 -14.51 6.48
C LYS A 111 -11.72 -14.49 7.04
N ALA A 112 -11.22 -15.61 7.59
CA ALA A 112 -9.82 -15.71 8.01
C ALA A 112 -8.89 -15.62 6.79
N THR A 113 -9.20 -16.37 5.73
CA THR A 113 -8.48 -16.31 4.46
C THR A 113 -8.46 -14.91 3.84
N ALA A 114 -9.60 -14.21 3.84
CA ALA A 114 -9.69 -12.84 3.36
C ALA A 114 -8.86 -11.85 4.20
N ARG A 115 -8.74 -12.08 5.52
CA ARG A 115 -7.87 -11.28 6.40
C ARG A 115 -6.40 -11.50 6.10
N ASP A 116 -5.98 -12.74 5.85
CA ASP A 116 -4.59 -13.08 5.52
C ASP A 116 -4.17 -12.50 4.17
N ARG A 117 -5.10 -12.41 3.21
CA ARG A 117 -4.89 -11.85 1.88
C ARG A 117 -5.18 -10.34 1.80
N LYS A 118 -5.54 -9.70 2.91
CA LYS A 118 -5.96 -8.29 2.96
C LYS A 118 -4.85 -7.38 2.43
N ARG A 119 -5.26 -6.35 1.69
CA ARG A 119 -4.34 -5.29 1.27
C ARG A 119 -3.72 -4.57 2.47
N ARG A 120 -2.43 -4.25 2.36
CA ARG A 120 -1.68 -3.51 3.38
C ARG A 120 -1.51 -2.08 2.91
N LEU A 121 -1.81 -1.13 3.79
CA LEU A 121 -1.72 0.29 3.53
C LEU A 121 -0.28 0.77 3.80
N HIS A 122 0.30 1.46 2.83
CA HIS A 122 1.60 2.10 2.95
C HIS A 122 1.49 3.58 2.65
N TYR A 123 2.23 4.37 3.43
CA TYR A 123 2.55 5.76 3.16
C TYR A 123 4.04 5.86 2.87
N VAL A 124 4.41 6.69 1.89
CA VAL A 124 5.81 7.01 1.60
C VAL A 124 5.98 8.52 1.58
N THR A 125 7.06 8.99 2.19
CA THR A 125 7.43 10.41 2.27
C THR A 125 8.94 10.55 2.15
N ASN A 126 9.41 11.73 1.75
CA ASN A 126 10.80 12.09 1.95
C ASN A 126 11.06 12.41 3.42
N ILE A 127 12.22 11.96 3.91
CA ILE A 127 12.73 12.24 5.24
C ILE A 127 14.20 12.62 5.17
N MET A 128 14.67 13.39 6.16
CA MET A 128 16.09 13.51 6.48
C MET A 128 16.35 12.78 7.79
N VAL A 129 17.41 11.99 7.84
CA VAL A 129 17.81 11.31 9.08
C VAL A 129 18.59 12.31 9.94
N VAL A 130 18.03 12.71 11.08
CA VAL A 130 18.67 13.64 12.02
C VAL A 130 19.63 12.88 12.95
N SER A 131 19.20 11.73 13.45
CA SER A 131 20.06 10.83 14.22
C SER A 131 19.67 9.37 13.99
N ASP A 132 20.66 8.53 13.71
CA ASP A 132 20.50 7.08 13.57
C ASP A 132 21.68 6.40 14.30
N PRO A 133 21.57 6.20 15.62
CA PRO A 133 22.67 5.61 16.41
C PRO A 133 23.07 4.21 15.95
N SER A 134 22.18 3.50 15.25
CA SER A 134 22.45 2.16 14.73
C SER A 134 23.17 2.18 13.38
N ASN A 135 23.05 3.28 12.63
CA ASN A 135 23.82 3.52 11.41
C ASN A 135 24.08 5.02 11.22
N PRO A 136 25.10 5.58 11.89
CA PRO A 136 25.40 7.02 11.84
C PRO A 136 25.74 7.54 10.43
N SER A 137 26.09 6.65 9.49
CA SER A 137 26.38 7.04 8.09
C SER A 137 25.17 7.57 7.33
N ASN A 138 23.96 7.38 7.87
CA ASN A 138 22.71 7.89 7.32
C ASN A 138 22.43 9.35 7.74
N GLU A 139 23.05 9.84 8.81
CA GLU A 139 22.74 11.15 9.37
C GLU A 139 23.03 12.28 8.37
N GLY A 140 22.08 13.22 8.26
CA GLY A 140 22.10 14.34 7.31
C GLY A 140 21.74 13.98 5.87
N LYS A 141 21.44 12.71 5.55
CA LYS A 141 21.02 12.29 4.21
C LYS A 141 19.49 12.25 4.09
N VAL A 142 19.04 12.47 2.86
CA VAL A 142 17.63 12.38 2.45
C VAL A 142 17.35 10.96 1.96
N PHE A 143 16.21 10.41 2.38
CA PHE A 143 15.74 9.09 1.98
C PHE A 143 14.21 9.08 1.85
N LEU A 144 13.70 8.05 1.19
CA LEU A 144 12.30 7.67 1.26
C LEU A 144 12.03 6.83 2.51
N TYR A 145 10.97 7.17 3.23
CA TYR A 145 10.52 6.37 4.37
C TYR A 145 9.14 5.79 4.12
N LYS A 146 9.03 4.46 4.21
CA LYS A 146 7.77 3.74 4.11
C LYS A 146 7.24 3.39 5.50
N PHE A 147 6.01 3.80 5.80
CA PHE A 147 5.36 3.56 7.08
C PHE A 147 3.86 3.26 6.93
N GLY A 148 3.24 2.76 8.00
CA GLY A 148 1.83 2.43 8.04
C GLY A 148 0.97 3.47 8.77
N LYS A 149 -0.32 3.15 8.92
CA LYS A 149 -1.34 4.03 9.53
C LYS A 149 -0.91 4.63 10.88
N LYS A 150 -0.29 3.85 11.78
CA LYS A 150 0.07 4.32 13.13
C LYS A 150 1.00 5.53 13.16
N ILE A 151 1.95 5.63 12.22
CA ILE A 151 2.85 6.78 12.13
C ILE A 151 2.14 7.93 11.40
N PHE A 152 1.33 7.62 10.39
CA PHE A 152 0.51 8.62 9.71
C PHE A 152 -0.50 9.30 10.63
N ASP A 153 -1.13 8.55 11.53
CA ASP A 153 -2.04 9.08 12.54
C ASP A 153 -1.30 10.09 13.44
N LYS A 154 -0.07 9.78 13.88
CA LYS A 154 0.75 10.70 14.67
C LYS A 154 1.11 11.99 13.91
N ILE A 155 1.35 11.90 12.60
CA ILE A 155 1.57 13.07 11.74
C ILE A 155 0.31 13.94 11.73
N MET A 156 -0.85 13.32 11.52
CA MET A 156 -2.14 14.02 11.49
C MET A 156 -2.53 14.62 12.84
N ASP A 157 -2.29 13.91 13.93
CA ASP A 157 -2.59 14.37 15.30
C ASP A 157 -1.82 15.65 15.63
N VAL A 158 -0.58 15.80 15.15
CA VAL A 158 0.22 17.02 15.36
C VAL A 158 -0.21 18.18 14.46
N MET A 159 -0.71 17.87 13.25
CA MET A 159 -1.27 18.88 12.34
C MET A 159 -2.67 19.34 12.78
N GLN A 160 -3.44 18.46 13.41
CA GLN A 160 -4.82 18.67 13.84
C GLN A 160 -4.97 18.24 15.31
N PRO A 161 -4.41 19.01 16.25
CA PRO A 161 -4.48 18.68 17.66
C PRO A 161 -5.92 18.63 18.16
N GLN A 162 -6.18 17.73 19.11
CA GLN A 162 -7.52 17.49 19.64
C GLN A 162 -7.86 18.41 20.83
N PHE A 163 -6.87 19.07 21.42
CA PHE A 163 -7.02 19.91 22.60
C PHE A 163 -6.67 21.37 22.30
N GLN A 164 -7.37 22.31 22.95
CA GLN A 164 -7.25 23.75 22.67
C GLN A 164 -5.90 24.37 23.09
N ASP A 165 -5.17 23.72 23.99
CA ASP A 165 -3.86 24.14 24.47
C ASP A 165 -2.72 23.68 23.56
N GLU A 166 -2.98 22.77 22.63
CA GLU A 166 -2.02 22.28 21.65
C GLU A 166 -2.04 23.15 20.39
N LYS A 167 -0.86 23.58 19.94
CA LYS A 167 -0.73 24.35 18.70
C LYS A 167 -0.55 23.40 17.52
N PRO A 168 -1.27 23.59 16.41
CA PRO A 168 -1.05 22.80 15.20
C PRO A 168 0.35 23.07 14.67
N VAL A 169 1.08 22.00 14.38
CA VAL A 169 2.42 22.06 13.79
C VAL A 169 2.40 21.27 12.49
N ASN A 170 2.91 21.86 11.41
CA ASN A 170 3.12 21.13 10.17
C ASN A 170 4.49 20.44 10.22
N PRO A 171 4.58 19.12 10.45
CA PRO A 171 5.87 18.45 10.61
C PRO A 171 6.73 18.42 9.33
N PHE A 172 6.14 18.72 8.17
CA PHE A 172 6.83 18.80 6.89
C PHE A 172 7.45 20.18 6.61
N ASP A 173 7.21 21.17 7.46
CA ASP A 173 7.73 22.52 7.29
C ASP A 173 9.22 22.61 7.66
N PHE A 174 10.00 23.35 6.88
CA PHE A 174 11.43 23.52 7.13
C PHE A 174 11.73 24.44 8.32
N TRP A 175 10.95 25.49 8.54
CA TRP A 175 11.20 26.52 9.55
C TRP A 175 10.44 26.27 10.85
N GLU A 176 9.21 25.77 10.76
CA GLU A 176 8.32 25.56 11.91
C GLU A 176 7.91 24.09 12.12
N GLY A 177 8.49 23.16 11.37
CA GLY A 177 8.19 21.74 11.53
C GLY A 177 8.81 21.13 12.80
N ALA A 178 8.75 19.80 12.91
CA ALA A 178 9.20 19.11 14.11
C ALA A 178 9.92 17.79 13.77
N ASP A 179 10.95 17.49 14.56
CA ASP A 179 11.65 16.22 14.46
C ASP A 179 10.81 15.09 15.06
N PHE A 180 10.77 13.95 14.37
CA PHE A 180 10.06 12.76 14.78
C PHE A 180 11.02 11.75 15.44
N LYS A 181 10.80 11.48 16.73
CA LYS A 181 11.53 10.44 17.47
C LYS A 181 10.86 9.10 17.22
N LEU A 182 11.38 8.34 16.27
CA LEU A 182 10.93 6.97 16.01
C LEU A 182 11.45 6.05 17.11
N LYS A 183 10.52 5.46 17.87
CA LYS A 183 10.82 4.47 18.92
C LYS A 183 10.09 3.17 18.59
N ILE A 184 10.85 2.15 18.25
CA ILE A 184 10.35 0.82 17.91
C ILE A 184 10.50 -0.08 19.13
N ARG A 185 9.44 -0.81 19.46
CA ARG A 185 9.47 -1.87 20.48
C ARG A 185 8.78 -3.11 19.95
N GLN A 186 9.15 -4.27 20.46
CA GLN A 186 8.42 -5.50 20.21
C GLN A 186 7.40 -5.72 21.33
N VAL A 187 6.12 -5.80 20.98
CA VAL A 187 5.01 -6.07 21.91
C VAL A 187 4.18 -7.19 21.29
N GLU A 188 4.02 -8.31 22.02
CA GLU A 188 3.27 -9.48 21.57
C GLU A 188 3.72 -10.03 20.20
N GLY A 189 5.02 -9.92 19.90
CA GLY A 189 5.60 -10.38 18.63
C GLY A 189 5.49 -9.38 17.48
N TYR A 190 4.78 -8.26 17.64
CA TYR A 190 4.61 -7.22 16.62
C TYR A 190 5.43 -5.97 16.92
N ARG A 191 5.78 -5.22 15.87
CA ARG A 191 6.42 -3.90 16.00
C ARG A 191 5.38 -2.88 16.47
N ASN A 192 5.66 -2.24 17.59
CA ASN A 192 4.88 -1.18 18.18
C ASN A 192 5.62 0.16 18.03
N TYR A 193 4.86 1.23 17.75
CA TYR A 193 5.37 2.58 17.55
C TYR A 193 4.73 3.60 18.51
N ASP A 194 3.97 3.16 19.51
CA ASP A 194 3.12 4.04 20.31
C ASP A 194 3.93 5.09 21.09
N LYS A 195 5.17 4.73 21.49
CA LYS A 195 6.13 5.65 22.14
C LYS A 195 6.84 6.62 21.20
N SER A 196 6.62 6.51 19.89
CA SER A 196 7.15 7.48 18.93
C SER A 196 6.37 8.78 19.06
N GLU A 197 7.06 9.91 18.96
CA GLU A 197 6.50 11.22 19.24
C GLU A 197 7.23 12.30 18.44
N PHE A 198 6.57 13.43 18.24
CA PHE A 198 7.22 14.63 17.72
C PHE A 198 7.91 15.39 18.84
N ALA A 199 9.07 15.95 18.54
CA ALA A 199 9.71 16.96 19.36
C ALA A 199 8.94 18.28 19.28
N SER A 200 9.37 19.26 20.07
CA SER A 200 8.91 20.64 19.91
C SER A 200 9.24 21.18 18.52
N ALA A 201 8.41 22.08 18.00
CA ALA A 201 8.66 22.76 16.73
C ALA A 201 10.06 23.42 16.72
N SER A 202 10.80 23.19 15.65
CA SER A 202 12.15 23.68 15.44
C SER A 202 12.45 23.83 13.95
N GLY A 203 13.18 24.88 13.60
CA GLY A 203 13.70 25.06 12.25
C GLY A 203 14.82 24.06 11.95
N LEU A 204 14.77 23.48 10.76
CA LEU A 204 15.84 22.65 10.23
C LEU A 204 17.05 23.53 9.92
N HIS A 205 18.25 23.10 10.32
CA HIS A 205 19.50 23.86 10.12
C HIS A 205 19.43 25.33 10.57
N GLU A 206 18.64 25.62 11.63
CA GLU A 206 18.45 26.98 12.16
C GLU A 206 17.86 27.97 11.14
N GLY A 207 17.25 27.48 10.05
CA GLY A 207 16.69 28.33 8.99
C GLY A 207 17.72 28.83 7.97
N ASP A 208 18.86 28.16 7.84
CA ASP A 208 19.88 28.48 6.82
C ASP A 208 19.39 28.08 5.41
N ASP A 209 18.93 29.07 4.65
CA ASP A 209 18.31 28.91 3.32
C ASP A 209 19.19 28.11 2.34
N GLU A 210 20.52 28.28 2.33
CA GLU A 210 21.41 27.57 1.41
C GLU A 210 21.42 26.05 1.71
N LYS A 211 21.39 25.69 3.00
CA LYS A 211 21.32 24.28 3.41
C LYS A 211 19.95 23.70 3.14
N LEU A 212 18.88 24.47 3.37
CA LEU A 212 17.51 24.04 3.09
C LEU A 212 17.31 23.78 1.60
N GLU A 213 17.81 24.66 0.73
CA GLU A 213 17.76 24.48 -0.72
C GLU A 213 18.54 23.23 -1.16
N SER A 214 19.72 22.98 -0.58
CA SER A 214 20.49 21.76 -0.81
C SER A 214 19.74 20.48 -0.42
N VAL A 215 19.00 20.50 0.69
CA VAL A 215 18.15 19.38 1.11
C VAL A 215 16.96 19.22 0.15
N TYR A 216 16.31 20.33 -0.22
CA TYR A 216 15.16 20.34 -1.13
C TYR A 216 15.49 19.75 -2.51
N ASN A 217 16.66 20.10 -3.06
CA ASN A 217 17.14 19.59 -4.35
C ASN A 217 17.48 18.07 -4.33
N ARG A 218 17.52 17.44 -3.16
CA ARG A 218 17.77 16.00 -2.98
C ARG A 218 16.50 15.19 -2.73
N LEU A 219 15.33 15.82 -2.71
CA LEU A 219 14.06 15.12 -2.54
C LEU A 219 13.82 14.16 -3.70
N HIS A 220 13.30 12.99 -3.39
CA HIS A 220 12.89 12.01 -4.38
C HIS A 220 11.44 12.27 -4.81
N SER A 221 11.13 12.08 -6.09
CA SER A 221 9.74 12.11 -6.55
C SER A 221 8.94 10.97 -5.92
N LEU A 222 7.72 11.26 -5.47
CA LEU A 222 6.77 10.27 -4.97
C LEU A 222 5.76 9.87 -6.05
N SER A 223 5.69 10.61 -7.16
CA SER A 223 4.81 10.30 -8.30
C SER A 223 5.03 8.91 -8.88
N ASP A 224 6.27 8.40 -8.84
CA ASP A 224 6.63 7.04 -9.27
C ASP A 224 5.77 5.96 -8.60
N PHE A 225 5.34 6.16 -7.35
CA PHE A 225 4.55 5.17 -6.61
C PHE A 225 3.11 5.06 -7.11
N LEU A 226 2.61 6.03 -7.87
CA LEU A 226 1.27 6.02 -8.45
C LEU A 226 1.30 5.90 -9.98
N ASP A 227 2.48 5.85 -10.61
CA ASP A 227 2.57 5.66 -12.06
C ASP A 227 1.98 4.28 -12.44
N PRO A 228 0.93 4.23 -13.27
CA PRO A 228 0.34 2.98 -13.73
C PRO A 228 1.34 2.00 -14.36
N LYS A 229 2.47 2.48 -14.89
CA LYS A 229 3.55 1.63 -15.45
C LYS A 229 4.21 0.73 -14.40
N ASN A 230 4.18 1.13 -13.13
CA ASN A 230 4.72 0.35 -12.02
C ASN A 230 3.70 -0.67 -11.46
N TYR A 231 2.53 -0.78 -12.09
CA TYR A 231 1.50 -1.75 -11.77
C TYR A 231 1.38 -2.78 -12.89
N LYS A 232 1.24 -4.04 -12.51
CA LYS A 232 0.93 -5.12 -13.46
C LYS A 232 -0.53 -5.01 -13.88
N SER A 233 -0.81 -5.48 -15.09
CA SER A 233 -2.18 -5.56 -15.58
C SER A 233 -3.01 -6.53 -14.74
N TYR A 234 -4.34 -6.34 -14.76
CA TYR A 234 -5.28 -7.25 -14.09
C TYR A 234 -5.06 -8.71 -14.51
N ALA A 235 -4.85 -8.96 -15.80
CA ALA A 235 -4.62 -10.31 -16.33
C ALA A 235 -3.36 -10.97 -15.74
N GLU A 236 -2.27 -10.22 -15.61
CA GLU A 236 -1.02 -10.72 -15.02
C GLU A 236 -1.15 -10.99 -13.52
N LEU A 237 -1.83 -10.09 -12.80
CA LEU A 237 -2.11 -10.26 -11.37
C LEU A 237 -3.01 -11.47 -11.11
N SER A 238 -4.06 -11.62 -11.92
CA SER A 238 -4.98 -12.77 -11.86
C SER A 238 -4.27 -14.09 -12.16
N ALA A 239 -3.47 -14.15 -13.23
CA ALA A 239 -2.68 -15.33 -13.56
C ALA A 239 -1.68 -15.70 -12.44
N LYS A 240 -1.03 -14.70 -11.83
CA LYS A 240 -0.14 -14.91 -10.69
C LYS A 240 -0.91 -15.39 -9.46
N LEU A 241 -2.10 -14.83 -9.21
CA LEU A 241 -2.98 -15.22 -8.11
C LEU A 241 -3.37 -16.70 -8.24
N SER A 242 -3.92 -17.13 -9.37
CA SER A 242 -4.30 -18.53 -9.60
C SER A 242 -3.12 -19.48 -9.43
N LYS A 243 -1.93 -19.08 -9.91
CA LYS A 243 -0.70 -19.85 -9.69
C LYS A 243 -0.36 -19.98 -8.20
N VAL A 244 -0.39 -18.89 -7.44
CA VAL A 244 -0.09 -18.89 -5.99
C VAL A 244 -1.11 -19.71 -5.21
N LEU A 245 -2.38 -19.66 -5.59
CA LEU A 245 -3.44 -20.43 -4.94
C LEU A 245 -3.45 -21.91 -5.33
N GLY A 246 -2.72 -22.29 -6.39
CA GLY A 246 -2.73 -23.67 -6.88
C GLY A 246 -3.98 -24.00 -7.68
N GLU A 247 -4.72 -22.98 -8.11
CA GLU A 247 -5.89 -23.09 -8.98
C GLU A 247 -5.48 -23.26 -10.46
N ALA A 248 -4.23 -23.69 -10.72
CA ALA A 248 -3.75 -24.06 -12.04
C ALA A 248 -4.53 -25.28 -12.55
N GLY A 249 -5.73 -25.03 -13.07
CA GLY A 249 -6.73 -26.03 -13.41
C GLY A 249 -8.15 -25.47 -13.52
N VAL A 250 -8.45 -24.33 -12.90
CA VAL A 250 -9.62 -23.53 -13.30
C VAL A 250 -9.10 -22.49 -14.28
N ALA A 251 -8.91 -22.94 -15.52
CA ALA A 251 -9.16 -22.01 -16.61
C ALA A 251 -10.51 -21.35 -16.29
N LEU A 252 -10.57 -20.02 -16.26
CA LEU A 252 -11.80 -19.33 -16.62
C LEU A 252 -12.29 -20.07 -17.85
N THR A 253 -13.31 -20.90 -17.68
CA THR A 253 -13.89 -21.59 -18.81
C THR A 253 -14.30 -20.47 -19.74
N THR A 254 -13.84 -20.56 -20.96
CA THR A 254 -14.09 -19.65 -22.08
C THR A 254 -15.59 -19.56 -22.44
N ALA A 255 -16.49 -19.93 -21.52
CA ALA A 255 -17.92 -19.88 -21.62
C ALA A 255 -18.53 -18.51 -21.27
N GLU A 256 -17.81 -17.61 -20.57
CA GLU A 256 -18.27 -16.23 -20.33
C GLU A 256 -17.67 -15.19 -21.30
N ALA A 257 -16.79 -15.62 -22.21
CA ALA A 257 -16.22 -14.75 -23.26
C ALA A 257 -16.97 -14.83 -24.60
N VAL A 258 -18.06 -15.60 -24.70
CA VAL A 258 -18.86 -15.76 -25.95
C VAL A 258 -20.20 -15.03 -25.89
N THR A 259 -20.61 -14.45 -24.76
CA THR A 259 -21.88 -13.72 -24.63
C THR A 259 -21.74 -12.19 -24.73
N LEU A 260 -20.75 -11.70 -25.48
CA LEU A 260 -20.61 -10.27 -25.80
C LEU A 260 -20.63 -9.96 -27.31
N ASP A 261 -20.94 -10.94 -28.18
CA ASP A 261 -20.99 -10.73 -29.63
C ASP A 261 -22.20 -11.40 -30.29
N GLU A 262 -23.37 -11.28 -29.67
CA GLU A 262 -24.64 -11.49 -30.35
C GLU A 262 -25.54 -10.28 -30.11
N THR A 263 -25.52 -9.36 -31.08
CA THR A 263 -26.56 -8.34 -31.28
C THR A 263 -27.92 -9.04 -31.35
N ALA A 264 -28.59 -9.16 -30.21
CA ALA A 264 -29.98 -9.54 -30.15
C ALA A 264 -30.84 -8.37 -30.68
N PRO A 265 -31.76 -8.60 -31.64
CA PRO A 265 -32.61 -7.56 -32.20
C PRO A 265 -33.57 -7.01 -31.14
N SER A 266 -33.77 -5.68 -31.16
CA SER A 266 -34.65 -4.95 -30.25
C SER A 266 -36.05 -5.57 -30.18
N PRO A 267 -36.61 -5.81 -28.97
CA PRO A 267 -37.98 -6.26 -28.84
C PRO A 267 -38.93 -5.13 -29.22
N SER A 268 -39.72 -5.35 -30.27
CA SER A 268 -40.82 -4.49 -30.69
C SER A 268 -41.95 -4.52 -29.67
N PHE A 269 -42.30 -3.35 -29.11
CA PHE A 269 -43.48 -3.18 -28.27
C PHE A 269 -44.76 -3.18 -29.11
N PRO A 270 -45.76 -4.03 -28.81
CA PRO A 270 -47.11 -3.82 -29.32
C PRO A 270 -47.79 -2.69 -28.54
N THR A 271 -48.16 -1.64 -29.28
CA THR A 271 -49.05 -0.57 -28.84
C THR A 271 -50.48 -1.09 -28.85
N GLU A 272 -51.18 -1.13 -27.71
CA GLU A 272 -52.63 -0.88 -27.68
C GLU A 272 -53.18 -0.54 -26.27
N SER A 273 -53.93 0.55 -26.25
CA SER A 273 -55.20 0.76 -25.53
C SER A 273 -55.21 0.93 -24.01
N ALA A 274 -55.30 2.20 -23.59
CA ALA A 274 -55.83 2.62 -22.29
C ALA A 274 -57.32 2.24 -22.13
N PRO A 275 -57.77 1.98 -20.88
CA PRO A 275 -58.81 2.86 -20.35
C PRO A 275 -58.72 3.19 -18.85
N ALA A 276 -59.07 4.46 -18.57
CA ALA A 276 -59.81 5.04 -17.44
C ALA A 276 -59.66 4.51 -15.99
N SER A 277 -59.06 5.37 -15.16
CA SER A 277 -59.40 5.78 -13.78
C SER A 277 -60.57 5.11 -13.04
N GLN A 278 -60.29 4.63 -11.83
CA GLN A 278 -61.20 4.70 -10.68
C GLN A 278 -60.42 4.97 -9.38
N GLN A 279 -60.87 6.01 -8.66
CA GLN A 279 -60.49 6.38 -7.29
C GLN A 279 -60.99 5.35 -6.27
N SER A 280 -60.21 5.12 -5.22
CA SER A 280 -60.77 4.89 -3.88
C SER A 280 -59.78 5.29 -2.78
N ASN A 281 -60.28 6.17 -1.91
CA ASN A 281 -59.69 6.59 -0.64
C ASN A 281 -59.51 5.42 0.32
N VAL A 282 -58.38 5.37 1.02
CA VAL A 282 -58.32 5.05 2.46
C VAL A 282 -57.01 5.57 3.06
N ALA A 283 -57.14 6.32 4.14
CA ALA A 283 -56.11 6.75 5.08
C ALA A 283 -56.60 6.40 6.50
N PRO A 284 -55.80 6.56 7.57
CA PRO A 284 -54.41 6.15 7.75
C PRO A 284 -54.23 5.30 9.03
N SER A 285 -53.11 4.61 9.18
CA SER A 285 -52.61 4.16 10.48
C SER A 285 -51.16 4.59 10.65
N SER A 286 -50.95 5.34 11.73
CA SER A 286 -49.73 5.91 12.27
C SER A 286 -48.68 4.86 12.63
N ASP A 287 -47.42 5.09 12.24
CA ASP A 287 -46.34 5.22 13.22
C ASP A 287 -45.15 5.99 12.62
N SER A 288 -44.51 6.76 13.48
CA SER A 288 -43.49 7.77 13.22
C SER A 288 -42.16 7.20 12.75
N ASP A 289 -41.52 7.85 11.77
CA ASP A 289 -40.05 8.03 11.65
C ASP A 289 -39.66 8.82 10.39
N ASP A 290 -40.12 10.08 10.25
CA ASP A 290 -39.83 10.90 9.06
C ASP A 290 -39.24 12.29 9.36
N ASP A 291 -38.24 12.35 10.25
CA ASP A 291 -37.55 13.60 10.61
C ASP A 291 -36.08 13.71 10.14
N THR A 292 -35.61 12.79 9.27
CA THR A 292 -34.21 12.85 8.75
C THR A 292 -34.10 13.32 7.30
N MET A 293 -35.18 13.26 6.51
CA MET A 293 -35.16 13.65 5.09
C MET A 293 -35.53 15.13 4.85
N SER A 294 -36.11 15.80 5.86
CA SER A 294 -36.47 17.22 5.82
C SER A 294 -35.27 18.17 5.90
N TYR A 295 -34.13 17.70 6.41
CA TYR A 295 -32.90 18.49 6.54
C TYR A 295 -32.15 18.64 5.21
N PHE A 296 -32.12 17.58 4.38
CA PHE A 296 -31.48 17.63 3.07
C PHE A 296 -32.31 18.37 2.01
N ALA A 297 -33.64 18.35 2.14
CA ALA A 297 -34.53 19.10 1.24
C ALA A 297 -34.40 20.62 1.40
N LYS A 298 -34.09 21.12 2.60
CA LYS A 298 -33.86 22.55 2.85
C LYS A 298 -32.49 23.05 2.36
N LEU A 299 -31.46 22.21 2.41
CA LEU A 299 -30.12 22.61 1.92
C LEU A 299 -30.02 22.68 0.39
N ALA A 300 -30.88 21.94 -0.32
CA ALA A 300 -30.94 21.97 -1.79
C ALA A 300 -31.75 23.16 -2.35
N GLN A 301 -32.38 23.96 -1.49
CA GLN A 301 -33.24 25.08 -1.86
C GLN A 301 -32.64 26.46 -1.54
N GLU A 302 -31.45 26.53 -0.92
CA GLU A 302 -30.71 27.77 -0.63
C GLU A 302 -29.40 27.88 -1.44
N GLY A 303 -29.46 27.50 -2.72
CA GLY A 303 -28.56 28.04 -3.74
C GLY A 303 -29.07 29.38 -4.27
#